data_AF-A0A3D0SWB9-F1
#
_entry.id   AF-A0A3D0SWB9-F1
#
_cell.length_a   1.000
_cell.length_b   1.000
_cell.length_c   1.000
_cell.angle_alpha   90.00
_cell.angle_beta   90.00
_cell.angle_gamma   90.00
#
_symmetry.space_group_name_H-M   'P 1'
#
loop_
_entity.id
_entity.type
_entity.pdbx_description
1 polymer ?
#
loop_
_entity_poly.entity_id
_entity_poly.type
_entity_poly.pdbx_seq_one_letter_code
_entity_poly.pdbx_strand_id
1 'polypeptide(L)' 'VFECIAKGKSNKQIAYELNIAETTVKAHVSAILTKLNVHNRIQAALCAASIDFNQYLMRN' A
#
# COMPACT_ATOMS: atom_id res chain seq x y z
N VAL A 1 8.54 -1.94 1.46
CA VAL A 1 7.45 -1.14 0.82
C VAL A 1 6.06 -1.62 1.24
N PHE A 2 5.66 -2.87 0.97
CA PHE A 2 4.29 -3.34 1.29
C PHE A 2 3.92 -3.20 2.77
N GLU A 3 4.80 -3.61 3.68
CA GLU A 3 4.59 -3.41 5.13
C GLU A 3 4.46 -1.92 5.52
N CYS A 4 5.24 -1.04 4.87
CA CYS A 4 5.14 0.40 5.11
C CYS A 4 3.80 0.98 4.62
N ILE A 5 3.25 0.45 3.51
CA ILE A 5 1.90 0.79 3.04
C ILE A 5 0.86 0.37 4.09
N ALA A 6 1.00 -0.83 4.66
CA ALA A 6 0.15 -1.33 5.73
C ALA A 6 0.18 -0.41 6.98
N LYS A 7 1.35 0.15 7.28
CA LYS A 7 1.55 1.15 8.35
C LYS A 7 1.07 2.57 7.98
N GLY A 8 0.43 2.76 6.81
CA GLY A 8 -0.07 4.05 6.36
C GLY A 8 0.99 5.06 5.90
N LYS A 9 2.25 4.64 5.70
CA LYS A 9 3.35 5.55 5.35
C LYS A 9 3.23 6.07 3.91
N SER A 10 3.42 7.37 3.69
CA SER A 10 3.50 7.99 2.36
C SER A 10 4.73 7.53 1.56
N ASN A 11 4.71 7.69 0.23
CA ASN A 11 5.85 7.29 -0.61
C ASN A 11 7.15 7.99 -0.21
N LYS A 12 7.06 9.27 0.18
CA LYS A 12 8.20 10.04 0.70
C LYS A 12 8.77 9.45 1.99
N GLN A 13 7.92 9.06 2.94
CA GLN A 13 8.36 8.41 4.18
C GLN A 13 9.01 7.05 3.91
N ILE A 14 8.44 6.27 2.99
CA ILE A 14 8.99 4.98 2.59
C ILE A 14 10.35 5.15 1.91
N ALA A 15 10.47 6.14 1.01
CA ALA A 15 11.71 6.46 0.32
C ALA A 15 12.82 6.83 1.32
N TYR A 16 12.48 7.66 2.30
CA TYR A 16 13.38 8.03 3.39
C TYR A 16 13.80 6.84 4.26
N GLU A 17 12.85 6.03 4.73
CA GLU A 17 13.12 4.88 5.61
C GLU A 17 13.93 3.78 4.94
N LEU A 18 13.70 3.55 3.64
CA LEU A 18 14.40 2.52 2.87
C LEU A 18 15.64 3.06 2.15
N ASN A 19 15.94 4.36 2.27
CA ASN A 19 17.02 5.04 1.57
C ASN A 19 17.03 4.77 0.04
N ILE A 20 15.87 4.95 -0.59
CA ILE A 20 15.68 4.80 -2.05
C ILE A 20 14.93 6.00 -2.64
N ALA A 21 14.97 6.15 -3.96
CA ALA A 21 14.21 7.20 -4.63
C ALA A 21 12.69 6.98 -4.50
N GLU A 22 11.92 8.07 -4.41
CA GLU A 22 10.45 8.01 -4.37
C GLU A 22 9.87 7.37 -5.64
N THR A 23 10.53 7.54 -6.80
CA THR A 23 10.17 6.88 -8.06
C THR A 23 10.28 5.36 -7.96
N THR A 24 11.29 4.84 -7.27
CA THR A 24 11.44 3.40 -6.97
C THR A 24 10.29 2.91 -6.09
N VAL A 25 9.90 3.70 -5.08
CA VAL A 25 8.73 3.38 -4.25
C VAL A 25 7.46 3.32 -5.12
N LYS A 26 7.26 4.26 -6.04
CA LYS A 26 6.10 4.24 -6.96
C LYS A 26 6.08 2.97 -7.81
N ALA A 27 7.22 2.53 -8.33
CA ALA A 27 7.31 1.28 -9.08
C ALA A 27 6.92 0.06 -8.23
N HIS A 28 7.41 -0.01 -6.99
CA HIS A 28 7.00 -1.07 -6.05
C HIS A 28 5.52 -1.00 -5.71
N VAL A 29 4.95 0.18 -5.47
CA VAL A 29 3.52 0.36 -5.21
C VAL A 29 2.71 -0.16 -6.39
N SER A 30 3.03 0.22 -7.63
CA SER A 30 2.33 -0.28 -8.82
C SER A 30 2.39 -1.81 -8.93
N ALA A 31 3.57 -2.40 -8.74
CA ALA A 31 3.73 -3.86 -8.78
C ALA A 31 2.93 -4.57 -7.69
N ILE A 32 2.85 -3.99 -6.49
CA ILE A 32 2.03 -4.51 -5.37
C ILE A 32 0.54 -4.46 -5.73
N LEU A 33 0.05 -3.33 -6.25
CA LEU A 33 -1.36 -3.18 -6.66
C LEU A 33 -1.74 -4.24 -7.70
N THR A 34 -0.89 -4.43 -8.72
CA THR A 34 -1.08 -5.48 -9.74
C THR A 34 -1.08 -6.88 -9.13
N LYS A 35 -0.11 -7.19 -8.25
CA LYS A 35 0.03 -8.52 -7.65
C LYS A 35 -1.14 -8.87 -6.72
N LEU A 36 -1.69 -7.89 -6.04
CA LEU A 36 -2.86 -8.06 -5.15
C LEU A 36 -4.20 -7.93 -5.89
N ASN A 37 -4.18 -7.59 -7.19
CA ASN A 37 -5.37 -7.30 -7.97
C ASN A 37 -6.27 -6.21 -7.34
N VAL A 38 -5.66 -5.11 -6.88
CA VAL A 38 -6.34 -3.97 -6.27
C VAL A 38 -6.00 -2.67 -7.00
N HIS A 39 -6.86 -1.66 -6.89
CA HIS A 39 -6.76 -0.43 -7.66
C HIS A 39 -6.06 0.71 -6.91
N ASN A 40 -6.03 0.66 -5.57
CA ASN A 40 -5.45 1.74 -4.78
C ASN A 40 -4.70 1.25 -3.54
N ARG A 41 -3.87 2.14 -3.00
CA ARG A 41 -3.03 1.85 -1.83
C ARG A 41 -3.82 1.54 -0.56
N ILE A 42 -5.05 2.05 -0.43
CA ILE A 42 -5.89 1.78 0.74
C ILE A 42 -6.37 0.33 0.71
N GLN A 43 -6.82 -0.14 -0.45
CA GLN A 43 -7.13 -1.55 -0.67
C GLN A 43 -5.91 -2.44 -0.39
N ALA A 44 -4.72 -2.06 -0.87
CA ALA A 44 -3.49 -2.80 -0.56
C ALA A 44 -3.16 -2.82 0.94
N ALA A 45 -3.34 -1.71 1.66
CA ALA A 45 -3.14 -1.65 3.10
C ALA A 45 -4.13 -2.56 3.85
N LEU A 46 -5.38 -2.62 3.40
CA LEU A 46 -6.41 -3.48 3.98
C LEU A 46 -6.13 -4.96 3.71
N CYS A 47 -5.64 -5.32 2.51
CA CYS A 47 -5.15 -6.67 2.22
C CYS A 47 -4.01 -7.07 3.15
N ALA A 48 -3.09 -6.15 3.46
CA ALA A 48 -1.98 -6.41 4.38
C ALA A 48 -2.44 -6.64 5.83
N ALA A 49 -3.56 -6.02 6.23
CA ALA A 49 -4.19 -6.19 7.53
C ALA A 49 -5.15 -7.40 7.61
N SER A 50 -5.28 -8.18 6.51
CA SER A 50 -6.27 -9.26 6.38
C SER A 50 -7.72 -8.79 6.58
N ILE A 51 -8.00 -7.53 6.24
CA ILE A 51 -9.33 -6.93 6.33
C ILE A 51 -10.01 -7.03 4.97
N ASP A 52 -11.25 -7.53 4.95
CA ASP A 52 -12.10 -7.50 3.76
C ASP A 52 -12.51 -6.05 3.44
N PHE A 53 -12.14 -5.59 2.25
CA PHE A 53 -12.43 -4.23 1.78
C PHE A 53 -13.93 -3.96 1.66
N ASN A 54 -14.72 -4.93 1.21
CA ASN A 54 -16.17 -4.79 1.07
C ASN A 54 -16.82 -4.65 2.45
N GLN A 55 -16.34 -5.43 3.43
CA GLN A 55 -16.80 -5.33 4.82
C GLN A 55 -16.47 -3.97 5.45
N TYR A 56 -15.31 -3.38 5.13
CA TYR A 56 -14.92 -2.06 5.64
C TYR A 56 -15.84 -0.94 5.14
N LEU A 57 -16.24 -0.97 3.85
CA LEU A 57 -17.10 0.06 3.27
C LEU A 57 -18.54 0.01 3.77
N MET A 58 -19.05 -1.18 4.13
CA MET A 58 -20.43 -1.36 4.63
C MET A 58 -20.62 -0.97 6.11
N ARG A 59 -19.58 -0.49 6.81
CA ARG A 59 -19.64 -0.09 8.23
C ARG A 59 -19.99 1.39 8.47
N ASN A 60 -20.39 2.14 7.44
CA ASN A 60 -20.79 3.55 7.55
C ASN A 60 -22.27 3.75 7.22
#